data_AF-A0A1I3UT33-F1
#
_entry.id   AF-A0A1I3UT33-F1
#
_cell.length_a   1.000
_cell.length_b   1.000
_cell.length_c   1.000
_cell.angle_alpha   90.00
_cell.angle_beta   90.00
_cell.angle_gamma   90.00
#
_symmetry.space_group_name_H-M   'P 1'
#
loop_
_entity.id
_entity.type
_entity.pdbx_description
1 polymer ?
#
loop_
_entity_poly.entity_id
_entity_poly.type
_entity_poly.pdbx_seq_one_letter_code
_entity_poly.pdbx_strand_id
1 'polypeptide(L)'
;MVMPNPSARQVLELEGISEKLCEPLGWYLWLANAQGVHSLELLEADAEGRSCFLIRFFPSLAGHVLNCLSEEEKQLRQSELFDATGTPVQSDGRELDPELFAVGTFTLARHGNGEGSLEVVLTTMPGWTRTVSWTLYDTLVSALCHHLKFSALRGESVLAWDNQSWRVHCELAPSNEVSRKAGGATSILQEEWQDPWLNPVWWQPECLGISLHDVEYPE
;
A
#
# COMPACT_ATOMS: atom_id res chain seq x y z
N MET A 1 17.01 -4.72 -3.10
CA MET A 1 15.97 -4.54 -2.05
C MET A 1 14.88 -5.60 -2.19
N VAL A 2 14.64 -6.42 -1.16
CA VAL A 2 13.72 -7.57 -1.21
C VAL A 2 12.50 -7.25 -0.36
N MET A 3 11.32 -7.13 -0.96
CA MET A 3 10.08 -7.39 -0.22
C MET A 3 10.20 -8.84 0.26
N PRO A 4 10.24 -9.12 1.58
CA PRO A 4 10.61 -10.45 2.07
C PRO A 4 9.57 -11.54 1.76
N ASN A 5 8.48 -11.23 1.05
CA ASN A 5 7.42 -12.18 0.75
C ASN A 5 7.07 -12.23 -0.76
N PRO A 6 7.61 -13.20 -1.51
CA PRO A 6 7.19 -13.50 -2.88
C PRO A 6 5.68 -13.70 -3.04
N SER A 7 5.01 -14.22 -1.99
CA SER A 7 3.56 -14.40 -1.98
C SER A 7 2.82 -13.06 -1.97
N ALA A 8 3.36 -12.04 -1.28
CA ALA A 8 2.78 -10.69 -1.32
C ALA A 8 2.89 -10.08 -2.71
N ARG A 9 4.03 -10.25 -3.41
CA ARG A 9 4.16 -9.83 -4.81
C ARG A 9 3.16 -10.52 -5.73
N GLN A 10 2.95 -11.82 -5.55
CA GLN A 10 2.01 -12.59 -6.35
C GLN A 10 0.55 -12.18 -6.08
N VAL A 11 0.17 -11.97 -4.82
CA VAL A 11 -1.18 -11.53 -4.45
C VAL A 11 -1.43 -10.08 -4.86
N LEU A 12 -0.40 -9.22 -4.77
CA LEU A 12 -0.47 -7.84 -5.20
C LEU A 12 -0.36 -7.67 -6.73
N GLU A 13 -0.13 -8.76 -7.46
CA GLU A 13 0.18 -8.75 -8.90
C GLU A 13 1.22 -7.66 -9.26
N LEU A 14 2.25 -7.51 -8.41
CA LEU A 14 3.29 -6.50 -8.60
C LEU A 14 4.24 -6.94 -9.70
N GLU A 15 4.32 -6.14 -10.76
CA GLU A 15 5.39 -6.23 -11.75
C GLU A 15 6.68 -5.61 -11.22
N GLY A 16 6.56 -4.58 -10.37
CA GLY A 16 7.69 -3.87 -9.81
C GLY A 16 7.36 -3.19 -8.49
N ILE A 17 8.41 -2.97 -7.69
CA ILE A 17 8.37 -2.14 -6.49
C ILE A 17 9.71 -1.42 -6.34
N SER A 18 9.66 -0.13 -6.01
CA SER A 18 10.83 0.68 -5.69
C SER A 18 10.54 1.51 -4.47
N GLU A 19 11.54 1.68 -3.61
CA GLU A 19 11.46 2.60 -2.48
C GLU A 19 11.60 4.03 -2.99
N LYS A 20 10.86 4.94 -2.37
CA LYS A 20 11.00 6.38 -2.58
C LYS A 20 12.14 6.86 -1.68
N LEU A 21 13.26 7.27 -2.28
CA LEU A 21 14.47 7.66 -1.55
C LEU A 21 14.40 9.06 -0.89
N CYS A 22 13.27 9.76 -1.03
CA CYS A 22 13.07 11.10 -0.51
C CYS A 22 11.86 11.11 0.42
N GLU A 23 11.84 12.03 1.38
CA GLU A 23 10.64 12.27 2.18
C GLU A 23 9.47 12.77 1.29
N PRO A 24 8.21 12.45 1.66
CA PRO A 24 7.83 11.45 2.67
C PRO A 24 8.21 10.01 2.26
N LEU A 25 8.53 9.18 3.25
CA LEU A 25 8.86 7.75 3.04
C LEU A 25 7.73 7.05 2.29
N GLY A 26 8.07 6.16 1.38
CA GLY A 26 7.05 5.46 0.60
C GLY A 26 7.59 4.51 -0.45
N TRP A 27 6.67 4.01 -1.27
CA TRP A 27 6.98 3.08 -2.35
C TRP A 27 6.28 3.46 -3.64
N TYR A 28 6.99 3.24 -4.74
CA TYR A 28 6.40 3.14 -6.07
C TYR A 28 6.02 1.69 -6.37
N LEU A 29 4.80 1.49 -6.85
CA LEU A 29 4.19 0.19 -7.11
C LEU A 29 3.73 0.12 -8.57
N TRP A 30 4.23 -0.88 -9.31
CA TRP A 30 3.78 -1.22 -10.66
C TRP A 30 2.92 -2.47 -10.57
N LEU A 31 1.64 -2.35 -10.89
CA LEU A 31 0.67 -3.45 -10.85
C LEU A 31 0.44 -3.97 -12.27
N ALA A 32 0.39 -5.29 -12.44
CA ALA A 32 0.19 -5.93 -13.76
C ALA A 32 -1.09 -5.48 -14.47
N ASN A 33 -2.12 -5.14 -13.70
CA ASN A 33 -3.42 -4.75 -14.20
C ASN A 33 -3.65 -3.22 -14.24
N ALA A 34 -2.61 -2.40 -14.04
CA ALA A 34 -2.71 -0.94 -14.09
C ALA A 34 -1.75 -0.32 -15.09
N GLN A 35 -2.26 0.58 -15.94
CA GLN A 35 -1.44 1.33 -16.91
C GLN A 35 -0.86 2.59 -16.25
N GLY A 36 0.14 2.42 -15.40
CA GLY A 36 0.83 3.51 -14.71
C GLY A 36 1.51 3.07 -13.42
N VAL A 37 1.98 4.04 -12.65
CA VAL A 37 2.68 3.79 -11.39
C VAL A 37 1.87 4.37 -10.24
N HIS A 38 1.78 3.62 -9.14
CA HIS A 38 1.20 4.15 -7.91
C HIS A 38 2.30 4.56 -6.94
N SER A 39 2.11 5.68 -6.24
CA SER A 39 2.90 6.04 -5.06
C SER A 39 2.07 5.72 -3.82
N LEU A 40 2.68 5.09 -2.82
CA LEU A 40 2.15 4.93 -1.48
C LEU A 40 3.09 5.62 -0.50
N GLU A 41 2.68 6.76 0.03
CA GLU A 41 3.54 7.65 0.83
C GLU A 41 3.01 7.74 2.25
N LEU A 42 3.85 7.44 3.25
CA LEU A 42 3.49 7.55 4.65
C LEU A 42 3.36 9.04 5.03
N LEU A 43 2.14 9.48 5.31
CA LEU A 43 1.85 10.84 5.76
C LEU A 43 2.07 10.99 7.26
N GLU A 44 1.54 10.04 8.03
CA GLU A 44 1.54 10.10 9.49
C GLU A 44 1.52 8.68 10.06
N ALA A 45 2.24 8.48 11.15
CA ALA A 45 2.10 7.32 12.01
C ALA A 45 2.08 7.77 13.47
N ASP A 46 1.15 7.26 14.27
CA ASP A 46 1.03 7.59 15.69
C ASP A 46 1.46 6.43 16.60
N ALA A 47 1.56 6.73 17.91
CA ALA A 47 1.99 5.75 18.91
C ALA A 47 0.92 4.69 19.18
N GLU A 48 -0.33 4.99 18.84
CA GLU A 48 -1.49 4.13 18.94
C GLU A 48 -1.55 3.08 17.80
N GLY A 49 -0.62 3.14 16.85
CA GLY A 49 -0.51 2.18 15.76
C GLY A 49 -1.46 2.48 14.61
N ARG A 50 -1.85 3.74 14.44
CA ARG A 50 -2.47 4.25 13.23
C ARG A 50 -1.37 4.70 12.25
N SER A 51 -1.55 4.38 10.98
CA SER A 51 -0.71 4.85 9.90
C SER A 51 -1.57 5.33 8.75
N CYS A 52 -1.33 6.54 8.27
CA CYS A 52 -2.03 7.15 7.16
C CYS A 52 -1.09 7.27 5.97
N PHE A 53 -1.52 6.77 4.82
CA PHE A 53 -0.77 6.79 3.59
C PHE A 53 -1.53 7.61 2.53
N LEU A 54 -0.81 8.47 1.81
CA LEU A 54 -1.26 9.10 0.59
C LEU A 54 -1.06 8.13 -0.57
N ILE A 55 -2.07 8.04 -1.42
CA ILE A 55 -2.01 7.27 -2.65
C ILE A 55 -2.05 8.24 -3.82
N ARG A 56 -1.00 8.18 -4.65
CA ARG A 56 -0.92 8.92 -5.91
C ARG A 56 -0.90 7.94 -7.08
N PHE A 57 -1.45 8.34 -8.23
CA PHE A 57 -1.40 7.54 -9.45
C PHE A 57 -0.86 8.35 -10.62
N PHE A 58 0.25 7.90 -11.17
CA PHE A 58 0.90 8.49 -12.34
C PHE A 58 0.56 7.63 -13.57
N PRO A 59 -0.48 7.98 -14.35
CA PRO A 59 -0.91 7.16 -15.47
C PRO A 59 0.16 7.05 -16.56
N SER A 60 0.17 5.95 -17.29
CA SER A 60 0.96 5.82 -18.52
C SER A 60 0.54 6.86 -19.55
N LEU A 61 1.50 7.39 -20.31
CA LEU A 61 1.24 8.32 -21.41
C LEU A 61 0.40 7.70 -22.55
N ALA A 62 0.43 6.37 -22.68
CA ALA A 62 -0.40 5.64 -23.64
C ALA A 62 -1.78 5.24 -23.06
N GLY A 63 -1.98 5.46 -21.76
CA GLY A 63 -3.16 4.99 -21.04
C GLY A 63 -4.37 5.92 -21.20
N HIS A 64 -5.56 5.33 -21.28
CA HIS A 64 -6.81 6.08 -21.38
C HIS A 64 -7.09 6.97 -20.15
N VAL A 65 -6.54 6.60 -18.99
CA VAL A 65 -6.68 7.36 -17.74
C VAL A 65 -6.04 8.75 -17.82
N LEU A 66 -5.04 8.94 -18.68
CA LEU A 66 -4.43 10.25 -18.91
C LEU A 66 -5.48 11.29 -19.32
N ASN A 67 -6.54 10.88 -20.03
CA ASN A 67 -7.62 11.78 -20.47
C ASN A 67 -8.51 12.27 -19.32
N CYS A 68 -8.49 11.59 -18.16
CA CYS A 68 -9.26 11.95 -16.98
C CYS A 68 -8.55 13.00 -16.10
N LEU A 69 -7.26 13.25 -16.34
CA LEU A 69 -6.48 14.25 -15.61
C LEU A 69 -6.86 15.67 -16.02
N SER A 70 -6.57 16.63 -15.16
CA SER A 70 -6.57 18.05 -15.52
C SER A 70 -5.52 18.37 -16.59
N GLU A 71 -5.68 19.48 -17.32
CA GLU A 71 -4.69 19.88 -18.33
C GLU A 71 -3.31 20.16 -17.71
N GLU A 72 -3.27 20.67 -16.48
CA GLU A 72 -2.04 20.87 -15.72
C GLU A 72 -1.34 19.54 -15.42
N GLU A 73 -2.08 18.57 -14.85
CA GLU A 73 -1.52 17.24 -14.57
C GLU A 73 -1.08 16.51 -15.85
N LYS A 74 -1.79 16.68 -16.97
CA LYS A 74 -1.35 16.15 -18.29
C LYS A 74 -0.02 16.74 -18.73
N GLN A 75 0.12 18.06 -18.64
CA GLN A 75 1.36 18.76 -19.00
C GLN A 75 2.51 18.34 -18.09
N LEU A 76 2.29 18.27 -16.78
CA LEU A 76 3.29 17.79 -15.83
C LEU A 76 3.69 16.35 -16.12
N ARG A 77 2.72 15.46 -16.40
CA ARG A 77 2.99 14.06 -16.70
C ARG A 77 3.83 13.86 -17.97
N GLN A 78 3.75 14.77 -18.92
CA GLN A 78 4.54 14.79 -20.16
C GLN A 78 5.88 15.54 -20.03
N SER A 79 6.14 16.17 -18.89
CA SER A 79 7.35 16.95 -18.66
C SER A 79 8.54 16.07 -18.25
N GLU A 80 9.71 16.69 -18.22
CA GLU A 80 10.96 16.08 -17.73
C GLU A 80 10.96 15.81 -16.21
N LEU A 81 9.87 16.17 -15.50
CA LEU A 81 9.68 15.82 -14.09
C LEU A 81 9.36 14.34 -13.87
N PHE A 82 9.19 13.55 -14.93
CA PHE A 82 9.00 12.11 -14.85
C PHE A 82 10.09 11.38 -15.64
N ASP A 83 10.62 10.31 -15.07
CA ASP A 83 11.58 9.44 -15.76
C ASP A 83 10.89 8.42 -16.68
N ALA A 84 11.70 7.60 -17.34
CA ALA A 84 11.24 6.55 -18.25
C ALA A 84 10.38 5.47 -17.57
N THR A 85 10.52 5.27 -16.25
CA THR A 85 9.71 4.31 -15.49
C THR A 85 8.33 4.85 -15.14
N GLY A 86 8.12 6.16 -15.37
CA GLY A 86 6.88 6.87 -15.06
C GLY A 86 6.82 7.37 -13.63
N THR A 87 7.92 7.34 -12.88
CA THR A 87 8.03 7.96 -11.55
C THR A 87 8.53 9.39 -11.63
N PRO A 88 8.18 10.25 -10.66
CA PRO A 88 8.76 11.59 -10.58
C PRO A 88 10.29 11.53 -10.43
N VAL A 89 11.01 12.34 -11.21
CA VAL A 89 12.46 12.48 -11.08
C VAL A 89 12.77 13.22 -9.78
N GLN A 90 13.63 12.63 -8.95
CA GLN A 90 13.99 13.19 -7.65
C GLN A 90 15.08 14.27 -7.71
N SER A 91 15.43 14.76 -8.90
CA SER A 91 16.52 15.74 -9.08
C SER A 91 16.07 17.16 -8.78
N ASP A 92 16.91 17.89 -8.04
CA ASP A 92 16.87 19.35 -7.85
C ASP A 92 15.82 19.92 -6.87
N GLY A 93 15.28 19.09 -5.97
CA GLY A 93 14.39 19.57 -4.89
C GLY A 93 13.06 20.16 -5.38
N ARG A 94 12.70 19.92 -6.65
CA ARG A 94 11.37 20.23 -7.18
C ARG A 94 10.43 19.11 -6.80
N GLU A 95 9.80 19.27 -5.65
CA GLU A 95 8.73 18.38 -5.22
C GLU A 95 7.45 18.72 -5.99
N LEU A 96 6.78 17.68 -6.53
CA LEU A 96 5.44 17.83 -7.08
C LEU A 96 4.49 18.18 -5.93
N ASP A 97 3.61 19.15 -6.15
CA ASP A 97 2.53 19.45 -5.19
C ASP A 97 1.86 18.14 -4.75
N PRO A 98 1.77 17.85 -3.45
CA PRO A 98 1.19 16.61 -2.92
C PRO A 98 -0.24 16.33 -3.40
N GLU A 99 -1.01 17.37 -3.74
CA GLU A 99 -2.40 17.21 -4.21
C GLU A 99 -2.48 16.70 -5.66
N LEU A 100 -1.43 16.94 -6.46
CA LEU A 100 -1.41 16.47 -7.85
C LEU A 100 -1.34 14.96 -7.92
N PHE A 101 -2.12 14.35 -8.80
CA PHE A 101 -2.19 12.89 -8.96
C PHE A 101 -2.68 12.16 -7.70
N ALA A 102 -3.12 12.85 -6.64
CA ALA A 102 -3.65 12.24 -5.44
C ALA A 102 -5.00 11.57 -5.77
N VAL A 103 -5.06 10.26 -5.60
CA VAL A 103 -6.29 9.48 -5.83
C VAL A 103 -7.03 9.19 -4.54
N GLY A 104 -6.33 9.26 -3.41
CA GLY A 104 -6.92 9.03 -2.11
C GLY A 104 -5.92 8.81 -0.98
N THR A 105 -6.46 8.41 0.16
CA THR A 105 -5.67 7.98 1.31
C THR A 105 -6.06 6.58 1.73
N PHE A 106 -5.11 5.90 2.37
CA PHE A 106 -5.26 4.58 2.96
C PHE A 106 -4.79 4.68 4.40
N THR A 107 -5.72 4.48 5.34
CA THR A 107 -5.42 4.47 6.77
C THR A 107 -5.50 3.05 7.29
N LEU A 108 -4.46 2.63 7.99
CA LEU A 108 -4.44 1.46 8.83
C LEU A 108 -4.57 1.90 10.28
N ALA A 109 -5.50 1.33 11.02
CA ALA A 109 -5.57 1.54 12.46
C ALA A 109 -5.73 0.19 13.16
N ARG A 110 -4.88 -0.07 14.15
CA ARG A 110 -5.06 -1.22 15.03
C ARG A 110 -6.16 -0.88 16.04
N HIS A 111 -7.16 -1.74 16.16
CA HIS A 111 -8.27 -1.54 17.08
C HIS A 111 -8.16 -2.50 18.28
N GLY A 112 -8.31 -1.94 19.50
CA GLY A 112 -8.39 -2.66 20.77
C GLY A 112 -7.06 -3.07 21.44
N ASN A 113 -7.13 -3.33 22.74
CA ASN A 113 -6.01 -3.60 23.65
C ASN A 113 -5.39 -5.02 23.51
N GLY A 114 -5.61 -5.72 22.40
CA GLY A 114 -5.09 -7.08 22.23
C GLY A 114 -5.85 -8.01 21.27
N GLU A 115 -7.05 -7.66 20.81
CA GLU A 115 -7.84 -8.55 19.93
C GLU A 115 -7.48 -8.44 18.44
N GLY A 116 -6.54 -7.55 18.08
CA GLY A 116 -5.93 -7.52 16.76
C GLY A 116 -6.94 -7.36 15.64
N SER A 117 -7.81 -6.36 15.75
CA SER A 117 -8.55 -5.90 14.59
C SER A 117 -7.78 -4.82 13.85
N LEU A 118 -7.96 -4.79 12.54
CA LEU A 118 -7.42 -3.78 11.64
C LEU A 118 -8.60 -3.04 11.00
N GLU A 119 -8.69 -1.74 11.24
CA GLU A 119 -9.56 -0.86 10.45
C GLU A 119 -8.75 -0.35 9.27
N VAL A 120 -9.27 -0.61 8.07
CA VAL A 120 -8.77 -0.05 6.82
C VAL A 120 -9.75 1.01 6.35
N VAL A 121 -9.32 2.27 6.32
CA VAL A 121 -10.13 3.38 5.79
C VAL A 121 -9.52 3.86 4.48
N LEU A 122 -10.30 3.81 3.41
CA LEU A 122 -9.94 4.32 2.10
C LEU A 122 -10.76 5.57 1.81
N THR A 123 -10.13 6.67 1.44
CA THR A 123 -10.84 7.90 1.04
C THR A 123 -10.43 8.29 -0.37
N THR A 124 -11.38 8.42 -1.29
CA THR A 124 -11.08 8.85 -2.68
C THR A 124 -11.18 10.36 -2.84
N MET A 125 -10.25 10.96 -3.57
CA MET A 125 -10.32 12.38 -3.91
C MET A 125 -11.45 12.65 -4.93
N PRO A 126 -12.10 13.83 -4.89
CA PRO A 126 -13.11 14.21 -5.88
C PRO A 126 -12.57 14.15 -7.32
N GLY A 127 -13.40 13.73 -8.27
CA GLY A 127 -13.03 13.65 -9.70
C GLY A 127 -12.38 12.33 -10.12
N TRP A 128 -11.84 11.57 -9.18
CA TRP A 128 -11.37 10.21 -9.47
C TRP A 128 -12.55 9.23 -9.45
N THR A 129 -12.80 8.59 -10.60
CA THR A 129 -13.84 7.56 -10.71
C THR A 129 -13.41 6.28 -10.01
N ARG A 130 -14.39 5.44 -9.63
CA ARG A 130 -14.13 4.10 -9.07
C ARG A 130 -13.20 3.25 -9.95
N THR A 131 -13.09 3.51 -11.24
CA THR A 131 -12.40 2.59 -12.16
C THR A 131 -10.89 2.52 -11.97
N VAL A 132 -10.22 3.62 -11.60
CA VAL A 132 -8.74 3.65 -11.57
C VAL A 132 -8.18 3.28 -10.20
N SER A 133 -8.78 3.82 -9.15
CA SER A 133 -8.26 3.69 -7.79
C SER A 133 -8.57 2.33 -7.17
N TRP A 134 -9.64 1.66 -7.62
CA TRP A 134 -10.07 0.37 -7.07
C TRP A 134 -9.10 -0.77 -7.29
N THR A 135 -8.37 -0.80 -8.41
CA THR A 135 -7.45 -1.91 -8.66
C THR A 135 -6.36 -1.94 -7.60
N LEU A 136 -5.72 -0.80 -7.31
CA LEU A 136 -4.75 -0.74 -6.21
C LEU A 136 -5.43 -1.01 -4.86
N TYR A 137 -6.63 -0.49 -4.61
CA TYR A 137 -7.32 -0.69 -3.34
C TYR A 137 -7.65 -2.15 -3.06
N ASP A 138 -8.31 -2.84 -3.99
CA ASP A 138 -8.63 -4.27 -3.87
C ASP A 138 -7.37 -5.09 -3.68
N THR A 139 -6.31 -4.71 -4.40
CA THR A 139 -5.01 -5.36 -4.35
C THR A 139 -4.35 -5.18 -2.98
N LEU A 140 -4.26 -3.95 -2.45
CA LEU A 140 -3.72 -3.66 -1.12
C LEU A 140 -4.52 -4.35 -0.02
N VAL A 141 -5.85 -4.23 -0.02
CA VAL A 141 -6.72 -4.87 0.97
C VAL A 141 -6.59 -6.39 0.91
N SER A 142 -6.58 -6.98 -0.29
CA SER A 142 -6.42 -8.43 -0.48
C SER A 142 -5.07 -8.93 0.04
N ALA A 143 -4.00 -8.20 -0.23
CA ALA A 143 -2.67 -8.55 0.24
C ALA A 143 -2.52 -8.42 1.76
N LEU A 144 -3.09 -7.39 2.37
CA LEU A 144 -3.13 -7.23 3.82
C LEU A 144 -3.91 -8.37 4.47
N CYS A 145 -5.09 -8.68 3.95
CA CYS A 145 -5.90 -9.81 4.42
C CYS A 145 -5.12 -11.13 4.31
N HIS A 146 -4.45 -11.36 3.18
CA HIS A 146 -3.67 -12.56 2.93
C HIS A 146 -2.46 -12.66 3.86
N HIS A 147 -1.70 -11.57 4.02
CA HIS A 147 -0.43 -11.58 4.75
C HIS A 147 -0.64 -11.72 6.25
N LEU A 148 -1.60 -10.97 6.80
CA LEU A 148 -1.92 -10.98 8.22
C LEU A 148 -2.71 -12.23 8.62
N LYS A 149 -2.89 -13.18 7.68
CA LYS A 149 -3.70 -14.40 7.84
C LYS A 149 -5.08 -14.08 8.42
N PHE A 150 -5.59 -12.88 8.16
CA PHE A 150 -6.97 -12.57 8.41
C PHE A 150 -7.76 -13.55 7.57
N SER A 151 -8.56 -14.41 8.21
CA SER A 151 -9.73 -14.87 7.50
C SER A 151 -10.51 -13.59 7.22
N ALA A 152 -10.45 -13.08 5.99
CA ALA A 152 -11.49 -12.20 5.50
C ALA A 152 -12.78 -12.99 5.74
N LEU A 153 -13.41 -12.75 6.89
CA LEU A 153 -14.50 -13.55 7.37
C LEU A 153 -15.52 -13.50 6.23
N ARG A 154 -15.95 -14.67 5.78
CA ARG A 154 -17.13 -14.81 4.92
C ARG A 154 -18.41 -14.31 5.61
N GLY A 155 -18.31 -13.58 6.72
CA GLY A 155 -19.38 -12.84 7.37
C GLY A 155 -19.07 -11.36 7.27
N GLU A 156 -19.78 -10.69 6.36
CA GLU A 156 -20.15 -9.28 6.46
C GLU A 156 -19.06 -8.34 7.01
N SER A 157 -17.99 -8.14 6.23
CA SER A 157 -17.29 -6.86 6.29
C SER A 157 -18.36 -5.79 6.12
N VAL A 158 -18.60 -4.97 7.15
CA VAL A 158 -19.56 -3.87 7.07
C VAL A 158 -18.99 -2.84 6.11
N LEU A 159 -19.25 -3.06 4.82
CA LEU A 159 -18.97 -2.16 3.72
C LEU A 159 -19.97 -1.00 3.82
N ALA A 160 -19.80 -0.14 4.81
CA ALA A 160 -20.53 1.12 4.84
C ALA A 160 -19.80 2.09 3.90
N TRP A 161 -20.33 2.25 2.69
CA TRP A 161 -19.97 3.38 1.83
C TRP A 161 -20.72 4.60 2.35
N ASP A 162 -20.03 5.45 3.09
CA ASP A 162 -20.43 6.84 3.24
C ASP A 162 -19.68 7.70 2.21
N ASN A 163 -20.24 8.85 1.86
CA ASN A 163 -19.85 9.73 0.74
C ASN A 163 -18.32 9.93 0.54
N GLN A 164 -17.62 8.98 -0.11
CA GLN A 164 -16.19 8.94 -0.49
C GLN A 164 -15.28 8.06 0.38
N SER A 165 -15.78 7.37 1.42
CA SER A 165 -14.96 6.49 2.24
C SER A 165 -15.42 5.03 2.23
N TRP A 166 -14.45 4.10 2.18
CA TRP A 166 -14.67 2.69 2.47
C TRP A 166 -14.02 2.34 3.79
N ARG A 167 -14.75 1.62 4.63
CA ARG A 167 -14.20 1.01 5.84
C ARG A 167 -14.27 -0.49 5.73
N VAL A 168 -13.14 -1.15 5.96
CA VAL A 168 -13.06 -2.60 6.10
C VAL A 168 -12.54 -2.89 7.49
N HIS A 169 -13.33 -3.61 8.26
CA HIS A 169 -12.90 -4.14 9.55
C HIS A 169 -12.46 -5.59 9.36
N CYS A 170 -11.21 -5.87 9.66
CA CYS A 170 -10.64 -7.21 9.63
C CYS A 170 -10.41 -7.69 11.06
N GLU A 171 -10.94 -8.86 11.42
CA GLU A 171 -10.71 -9.50 12.73
C GLU A 171 -9.74 -10.66 12.60
N LEU A 172 -8.71 -10.69 13.46
CA LEU A 172 -7.72 -11.76 13.42
C LEU A 172 -8.42 -13.07 13.76
N ALA A 173 -8.17 -14.10 12.95
CA ALA A 173 -8.61 -15.44 13.30
C ALA A 173 -7.98 -15.82 14.64
N PRO A 174 -8.75 -16.32 15.63
CA PRO A 174 -8.19 -16.73 16.91
C PRO A 174 -7.09 -17.77 16.68
N SER A 175 -5.93 -17.56 17.30
CA SER A 175 -4.70 -18.35 17.12
C SER A 175 -4.90 -19.88 17.25
N ASN A 176 -5.96 -20.27 17.95
CA ASN A 176 -6.37 -21.65 18.22
C ASN A 176 -6.87 -22.40 16.96
N GLU A 177 -7.35 -21.69 15.92
CA GLU A 177 -7.91 -22.32 14.71
C GLU A 177 -6.86 -22.66 13.65
N VAL A 178 -5.79 -21.87 13.54
CA VAL A 178 -4.70 -22.10 12.58
C VAL A 178 -3.98 -23.44 12.88
N SER A 179 -3.86 -23.78 14.17
CA SER A 179 -3.23 -25.03 14.62
C SER A 179 -4.06 -26.29 14.35
N ARG A 180 -5.39 -26.17 14.14
CA ARG A 180 -6.24 -27.35 13.85
C ARG A 180 -6.29 -27.73 12.38
N LYS A 181 -6.01 -26.80 11.46
CA LYS A 181 -5.96 -27.07 10.02
C LYS A 181 -4.58 -27.55 9.54
N ALA A 182 -3.50 -27.20 10.26
CA ALA A 182 -2.18 -27.78 10.06
C ALA A 182 -2.08 -29.10 10.84
N GLY A 183 -2.49 -30.20 10.22
CA GLY A 183 -2.40 -31.52 10.84
C GLY A 183 -0.96 -31.89 11.21
N GLY A 184 -0.68 -31.94 12.52
CA GLY A 184 0.45 -32.67 13.08
C GLY A 184 1.73 -31.86 13.31
N ALA A 185 2.04 -31.69 14.60
CA ALA A 185 3.32 -31.27 15.19
C ALA A 185 3.78 -29.83 14.89
N THR A 186 3.70 -28.95 15.89
CA THR A 186 4.85 -28.49 16.71
C THR A 186 4.31 -27.60 17.83
N SER A 187 4.71 -27.82 19.08
CA SER A 187 4.51 -26.86 20.16
C SER A 187 5.44 -25.67 19.93
N ILE A 188 4.93 -24.60 19.35
CA ILE A 188 5.54 -23.27 19.37
C ILE A 188 4.53 -22.37 20.08
N LEU A 189 4.55 -22.42 21.41
CA LEU A 189 3.84 -21.45 22.24
C LEU A 189 4.92 -20.59 22.90
N GLN A 190 4.75 -19.26 22.79
CA GLN A 190 5.56 -18.18 23.37
C GLN A 190 6.85 -17.75 22.64
N GLU A 191 6.83 -17.63 21.31
CA GLU A 191 7.57 -16.50 20.72
C GLU A 191 6.57 -15.36 20.53
N GLU A 192 6.87 -14.22 21.16
CA GLU A 192 6.15 -12.96 20.95
C GLU A 192 6.02 -12.71 19.44
N TRP A 193 4.81 -12.36 19.01
CA TRP A 193 4.54 -11.96 17.64
C TRP A 193 5.27 -10.66 17.33
N GLN A 194 6.55 -10.75 16.97
CA GLN A 194 7.30 -9.70 16.28
C GLN A 194 6.95 -9.76 14.80
N ASP A 195 5.69 -9.48 14.45
CA ASP A 195 5.35 -9.27 13.05
C ASP A 195 5.85 -7.87 12.66
N PRO A 196 6.89 -7.79 11.80
CA PRO A 196 7.51 -6.52 11.44
C PRO A 196 6.55 -5.56 10.75
N TRP A 197 5.42 -6.03 10.21
CA TRP A 197 4.42 -5.15 9.59
C TRP A 197 3.53 -4.45 10.61
N LEU A 198 3.41 -4.98 11.83
CA LEU A 198 2.52 -4.46 12.88
C LEU A 198 3.23 -3.63 13.95
N ASN A 199 4.56 -3.50 13.84
CA ASN A 199 5.34 -2.66 14.74
C ASN A 199 5.77 -1.38 13.99
N PRO A 200 5.26 -0.19 14.37
CA PRO A 200 5.59 1.08 13.71
C PRO A 200 7.11 1.37 13.66
N VAL A 201 7.90 0.76 14.55
CA VAL A 201 9.37 0.84 14.57
C VAL A 201 10.02 0.20 13.34
N TRP A 202 9.39 -0.81 12.72
CA TRP A 202 9.93 -1.51 11.53
C TRP A 202 9.62 -0.78 10.22
N TRP A 203 8.75 0.22 10.28
CA TRP A 203 8.53 1.18 9.20
C TRP A 203 9.53 2.34 9.27
N GLN A 204 10.44 2.35 10.27
CA GLN A 204 11.54 3.29 10.35
C GLN A 204 12.72 2.82 9.50
N PRO A 205 13.39 3.72 8.76
CA PRO A 205 14.51 3.38 7.87
C PRO A 205 15.63 2.59 8.56
N GLU A 206 15.89 2.83 9.86
CA GLU A 206 17.00 2.19 10.58
C GLU A 206 16.75 0.71 10.90
N CYS A 207 15.49 0.26 10.94
CA CYS A 207 15.12 -1.11 11.31
C CYS A 207 15.12 -2.08 10.11
N LEU A 208 15.25 -1.57 8.89
CA LEU A 208 15.23 -2.37 7.65
C LEU A 208 16.62 -2.90 7.24
N GLY A 209 17.69 -2.49 7.92
CA GLY A 209 19.03 -3.09 7.78
C GLY A 209 19.58 -3.12 6.34
N ILE A 210 19.46 -2.03 5.58
CA ILE A 210 19.87 -1.98 4.17
C ILE A 210 21.23 -1.29 3.99
N SER A 211 22.15 -1.99 3.31
CA SER A 211 23.40 -1.45 2.75
C SER A 211 23.19 -1.11 1.27
N LEU A 212 23.69 0.06 0.86
CA LEU A 212 23.49 0.76 -0.42
C LEU A 212 24.18 0.11 -1.64
N HIS A 213 23.94 -1.15 -1.99
CA HIS A 213 24.30 -1.68 -3.32
C HIS A 213 23.32 -2.81 -3.68
N ASP A 214 22.71 -2.75 -4.87
CA ASP A 214 21.84 -3.75 -5.54
C ASP A 214 20.38 -3.28 -5.78
N VAL A 215 20.22 -2.52 -6.86
CA VAL A 215 18.95 -2.24 -7.54
C VAL A 215 19.07 -2.77 -8.98
N GLU A 216 18.23 -3.74 -9.34
CA GLU A 216 18.03 -4.18 -10.72
C GLU A 216 16.75 -3.53 -11.27
N TYR A 217 16.86 -2.92 -12.45
CA TYR A 217 15.75 -2.31 -13.18
C TYR A 217 15.25 -3.30 -14.25
N PRO A 218 13.94 -3.52 -14.40
CA PRO A 218 13.42 -4.13 -15.62
C PRO A 218 13.62 -3.18 -16.81
N GLU A 219 14.19 -3.70 -17.90
CA GLU A 219 14.29 -3.03 -19.20
C GLU A 219 12.94 -2.88 -19.91
#